data_AF-A0A2H4SLV5-F1
#
_entry.id   AF-A0A2H4SLV5-F1
#
_cell.length_a   1.000
_cell.length_b   1.000
_cell.length_c   1.000
_cell.angle_alpha   90.00
_cell.angle_beta   90.00
_cell.angle_gamma   90.00
#
_symmetry.space_group_name_H-M   'P 1'
#
loop_
_entity.id
_entity.type
_entity.pdbx_description
1 polymer ?
#
loop_
_entity_poly.entity_id
_entity_poly.type
_entity_poly.pdbx_seq_one_letter_code
_entity_poly.pdbx_strand_id
1 'polypeptide(L)'
;MGWLSFTTASRGDEIRSGAAIPTRSERAVCWAARDAYFGCLDAHSIIDASKAPGAGAAAAACPETSAAFEKDCAAAWVKYFKQWRVADAQKRRRIEQLQAEGAVEAAVSSSFAGGGNIAAPARAQATKEDIQAMLDKKRG
;
A
#
# COMPACT_ATOMS: atom_id res chain seq x y z
N MET A 1 -22.29 -35.04 25.41
CA MET A 1 -20.88 -34.60 25.36
C MET A 1 -20.46 -34.49 23.90
N GLY A 2 -20.10 -33.28 23.44
CA GLY A 2 -19.31 -33.05 22.22
C GLY A 2 -20.06 -33.00 20.89
N TRP A 3 -20.66 -31.87 20.53
CA TRP A 3 -21.06 -31.57 19.14
C TRP A 3 -20.04 -30.57 18.58
N LEU A 4 -18.96 -31.08 17.99
CA LEU A 4 -17.96 -30.26 17.32
C LEU A 4 -18.63 -29.61 16.09
N SER A 5 -18.91 -28.32 16.19
CA SER A 5 -19.40 -27.50 15.09
C SER A 5 -18.20 -27.13 14.23
N PHE A 6 -17.97 -27.89 13.15
CA PHE A 6 -16.97 -27.56 12.14
C PHE A 6 -17.52 -26.42 11.27
N THR A 7 -17.35 -25.18 11.72
CA THR A 7 -17.56 -24.01 10.85
C THR A 7 -16.39 -24.00 9.87
N THR A 8 -16.65 -24.40 8.61
CA THR A 8 -15.68 -24.25 7.53
C THR A 8 -15.43 -22.74 7.35
N ALA A 9 -14.26 -22.27 7.76
CA ALA A 9 -13.84 -20.89 7.53
C ALA A 9 -13.77 -20.67 6.02
N SER A 10 -14.38 -19.60 5.52
CA SER A 10 -14.28 -19.27 4.10
C SER A 10 -12.89 -18.73 3.80
N ARG A 11 -12.41 -18.94 2.58
CA ARG A 11 -11.16 -18.35 2.08
C ARG A 11 -11.07 -16.84 2.34
N GLY A 12 -12.20 -16.13 2.24
CA GLY A 12 -12.28 -14.69 2.54
C GLY A 12 -12.03 -14.36 4.01
N ASP A 13 -12.52 -15.19 4.94
CA ASP A 13 -12.32 -14.99 6.38
C ASP A 13 -10.88 -15.28 6.81
N GLU A 14 -10.21 -16.24 6.16
CA GLU A 14 -8.78 -16.49 6.36
C GLU A 14 -7.92 -15.29 5.92
N ILE A 15 -8.28 -14.64 4.80
CA ILE A 15 -7.59 -13.43 4.33
C ILE A 15 -7.89 -12.26 5.27
N ARG A 16 -9.15 -12.11 5.71
CA ARG A 16 -9.55 -11.03 6.62
C ARG A 16 -8.83 -11.11 7.97
N SER A 17 -8.72 -12.32 8.51
CA SER A 17 -8.01 -12.59 9.77
C SER A 17 -6.49 -12.56 9.64
N GLY A 18 -5.96 -12.61 8.41
CA GLY A 18 -4.52 -12.68 8.15
C GLY A 18 -3.94 -14.09 8.32
N ALA A 19 -4.78 -15.12 8.48
CA ALA A 19 -4.37 -16.52 8.51
C ALA A 19 -3.84 -17.00 7.16
N ALA A 20 -4.27 -16.38 6.06
CA ALA A 20 -3.80 -16.71 4.72
C ALA A 20 -3.36 -15.50 3.90
N ILE A 21 -2.35 -15.71 3.05
CA ILE A 21 -1.81 -14.68 2.15
C ILE A 21 -2.75 -14.54 0.94
N PRO A 22 -3.22 -13.33 0.61
CA PRO A 22 -4.05 -13.10 -0.57
C PRO A 22 -3.25 -13.27 -1.85
N THR A 23 -3.85 -13.93 -2.84
CA THR A 23 -3.35 -14.09 -4.21
C THR A 23 -3.39 -12.78 -4.99
N ARG A 24 -2.77 -12.74 -6.18
CA ARG A 24 -2.76 -11.53 -7.02
C ARG A 24 -4.17 -11.07 -7.43
N SER A 25 -5.07 -12.01 -7.75
CA SER A 25 -6.45 -11.70 -8.11
C SER A 25 -7.23 -11.15 -6.91
N GLU A 26 -7.10 -11.76 -5.73
CA GLU A 26 -7.72 -11.28 -4.49
C GLU A 26 -7.23 -9.86 -4.14
N ARG A 27 -5.94 -9.57 -4.35
CA ARG A 27 -5.40 -8.21 -4.19
C ARG A 27 -6.01 -7.19 -5.14
N ALA A 28 -6.25 -7.58 -6.40
CA ALA A 28 -6.86 -6.68 -7.38
C ALA A 28 -8.29 -6.28 -6.95
N VAL A 29 -9.07 -7.23 -6.42
CA VAL A 29 -10.41 -6.96 -5.86
C VAL A 29 -10.32 -6.02 -4.67
N CYS A 30 -9.41 -6.30 -3.72
CA CYS A 30 -9.19 -5.42 -2.57
C CYS A 30 -8.80 -4.00 -2.97
N TRP A 31 -7.92 -3.82 -3.97
CA TRP A 31 -7.53 -2.49 -4.43
C TRP A 31 -8.68 -1.76 -5.13
N ALA A 32 -9.51 -2.45 -5.90
CA ALA A 32 -10.71 -1.86 -6.49
C ALA A 32 -11.70 -1.39 -5.42
N ALA A 33 -11.95 -2.20 -4.38
CA ALA A 33 -12.81 -1.83 -3.25
C ALA A 33 -12.24 -0.65 -2.45
N ARG A 34 -10.91 -0.63 -2.24
CA ARG A 34 -10.19 0.48 -1.61
C ARG A 34 -10.40 1.79 -2.38
N ASP A 35 -10.19 1.76 -3.69
CA ASP A 35 -10.24 2.95 -4.53
C ASP A 35 -11.69 3.48 -4.63
N ALA A 36 -12.69 2.59 -4.68
CA ALA A 36 -14.09 2.97 -4.60
C ALA A 36 -14.47 3.62 -3.25
N TYR A 37 -13.99 3.06 -2.14
CA TYR A 37 -14.19 3.63 -0.80
C TYR A 37 -13.55 5.02 -0.69
N PHE A 38 -12.29 5.15 -1.12
CA PHE A 38 -11.57 6.42 -1.11
C PHE A 38 -12.18 7.47 -2.04
N GLY A 39 -12.65 7.08 -3.23
CA GLY A 39 -13.38 7.98 -4.12
C GLY A 39 -14.66 8.53 -3.47
N CYS A 40 -15.38 7.69 -2.71
CA CYS A 40 -16.54 8.15 -1.94
C CYS A 40 -16.13 9.13 -0.83
N LEU A 41 -15.07 8.83 -0.07
CA LEU A 41 -14.56 9.75 0.95
C LEU A 41 -14.15 11.11 0.37
N ASP A 42 -13.49 11.10 -0.80
CA ASP A 42 -13.08 12.32 -1.50
C ASP A 42 -14.29 13.15 -1.94
N ALA A 43 -15.35 12.52 -2.45
CA ALA A 43 -16.60 13.20 -2.79
C ALA A 43 -17.27 13.89 -1.58
N HIS A 44 -17.11 13.31 -0.39
CA HIS A 44 -17.61 13.87 0.87
C HIS A 44 -16.58 14.72 1.63
N SER A 45 -15.39 14.97 1.05
CA SER A 45 -14.30 15.73 1.69
C SER A 45 -13.85 15.17 3.05
N ILE A 46 -13.93 13.85 3.24
CA ILE A 46 -13.52 13.16 4.47
C ILE A 46 -12.07 12.68 4.31
N ILE A 47 -11.14 13.30 5.05
CA ILE A 47 -9.72 12.92 5.04
C ILE A 47 -9.45 11.82 6.07
N ASP A 48 -9.91 12.02 7.31
CA ASP A 48 -9.60 11.15 8.45
C ASP A 48 -10.73 10.16 8.78
N ALA A 49 -10.86 9.08 7.99
CA ALA A 49 -11.83 8.01 8.27
C ALA A 49 -11.32 6.94 9.27
N SER A 50 -10.13 7.14 9.87
CA SER A 50 -9.49 6.17 10.76
C SER A 50 -9.87 6.32 12.23
N LYS A 51 -10.36 7.49 12.65
CA LYS A 51 -10.71 7.81 14.05
C LYS A 51 -12.11 8.44 14.10
N ALA A 52 -12.77 8.35 15.25
CA ALA A 52 -13.98 9.13 15.49
C ALA A 52 -13.64 10.64 15.54
N PRO A 53 -14.48 11.54 15.04
CA PRO A 53 -15.81 11.32 14.45
C PRO A 53 -15.82 10.90 12.97
N GLY A 54 -14.68 11.00 12.27
CA GLY A 54 -14.60 10.76 10.82
C GLY A 54 -14.91 9.34 10.38
N ALA A 55 -14.64 8.33 11.22
CA ALA A 55 -15.04 6.94 10.96
C ALA A 55 -16.58 6.78 10.91
N GLY A 56 -17.31 7.49 11.78
CA GLY A 56 -18.77 7.50 11.78
C GLY A 56 -19.35 8.23 10.57
N ALA A 57 -18.76 9.37 10.21
CA ALA A 57 -19.13 10.11 9.00
C ALA A 57 -18.88 9.29 7.73
N ALA A 58 -17.77 8.58 7.65
CA ALA A 58 -17.44 7.69 6.53
C ALA A 58 -18.44 6.52 6.42
N ALA A 59 -18.80 5.88 7.53
CA ALA A 59 -19.78 4.79 7.53
C ALA A 59 -21.19 5.27 7.16
N ALA A 60 -21.57 6.49 7.57
CA ALA A 60 -22.87 7.07 7.23
C ALA A 60 -22.94 7.56 5.77
N ALA A 61 -21.88 8.16 5.25
CA ALA A 61 -21.84 8.68 3.88
C ALA A 61 -21.58 7.59 2.84
N CYS A 62 -20.77 6.58 3.19
CA CYS A 62 -20.26 5.57 2.26
C CYS A 62 -20.46 4.13 2.79
N PRO A 63 -21.69 3.70 3.16
CA PRO A 63 -21.92 2.41 3.83
C PRO A 63 -21.54 1.22 2.93
N GLU A 64 -21.97 1.23 1.67
CA GLU A 64 -21.74 0.13 0.72
C GLU A 64 -20.25 -0.07 0.43
N THR A 65 -19.53 1.01 0.10
CA THR A 65 -18.11 0.94 -0.22
C THR A 65 -17.27 0.65 1.02
N SER A 66 -17.69 1.12 2.21
CA SER A 66 -17.06 0.75 3.48
C SER A 66 -17.22 -0.74 3.77
N ALA A 67 -18.42 -1.30 3.59
CA ALA A 67 -18.68 -2.72 3.79
C ALA A 67 -17.90 -3.58 2.79
N ALA A 68 -17.88 -3.20 1.51
CA ALA A 68 -17.08 -3.88 0.48
C ALA A 68 -15.58 -3.85 0.82
N PHE A 69 -15.07 -2.70 1.27
CA PHE A 69 -13.66 -2.55 1.62
C PHE A 69 -13.26 -3.45 2.81
N GLU A 70 -14.10 -3.57 3.84
CA GLU A 70 -13.83 -4.47 4.97
C GLU A 70 -14.09 -5.95 4.66
N LYS A 71 -14.96 -6.23 3.67
CA LYS A 71 -15.24 -7.59 3.22
C LYS A 71 -14.11 -8.15 2.36
N ASP A 72 -13.62 -7.37 1.40
CA ASP A 72 -12.74 -7.84 0.31
C ASP A 72 -11.24 -7.66 0.60
N CYS A 73 -10.89 -6.81 1.57
CA CYS A 73 -9.50 -6.64 2.01
C CYS A 73 -9.20 -7.35 3.33
N ALA A 74 -7.92 -7.68 3.52
CA ALA A 74 -7.41 -8.10 4.83
C ALA A 74 -7.57 -6.97 5.87
N ALA A 75 -7.99 -7.28 7.09
CA ALA A 75 -8.25 -6.27 8.11
C ALA A 75 -7.00 -5.43 8.44
N ALA A 76 -5.82 -6.06 8.43
CA ALA A 76 -4.54 -5.37 8.60
C ALA A 76 -4.28 -4.32 7.50
N TRP A 77 -4.68 -4.61 6.26
CA TRP A 77 -4.52 -3.71 5.12
C TRP A 77 -5.51 -2.56 5.19
N VAL A 78 -6.77 -2.83 5.54
CA VAL A 78 -7.77 -1.77 5.77
C VAL A 78 -7.25 -0.76 6.78
N LYS A 79 -6.75 -1.24 7.92
CA LYS A 79 -6.16 -0.38 8.96
C LYS A 79 -4.98 0.42 8.41
N TYR A 80 -4.05 -0.24 7.74
CA TYR A 80 -2.86 0.41 7.17
C TYR A 80 -3.24 1.49 6.14
N PHE A 81 -4.12 1.18 5.18
CA PHE A 81 -4.52 2.13 4.14
C PHE A 81 -5.25 3.34 4.72
N LYS A 82 -6.14 3.15 5.69
CA LYS A 82 -6.81 4.24 6.40
C LYS A 82 -5.79 5.16 7.10
N GLN A 83 -4.75 4.60 7.73
CA GLN A 83 -3.68 5.38 8.36
C GLN A 83 -2.77 6.07 7.34
N TRP A 84 -2.41 5.37 6.27
CA TRP A 84 -1.53 5.87 5.22
C TRP A 84 -2.15 7.07 4.50
N ARG A 85 -3.46 7.05 4.21
CA ARG A 85 -4.17 8.17 3.58
C ARG A 85 -4.05 9.47 4.39
N VAL A 86 -4.17 9.38 5.71
CA VAL A 86 -3.99 10.53 6.62
C VAL A 86 -2.54 11.01 6.63
N ALA A 87 -1.59 10.08 6.76
CA ALA A 87 -0.17 10.42 6.78
C ALA A 87 0.30 11.03 5.45
N ASP A 88 -0.18 10.53 4.31
CA ASP A 88 0.12 11.07 2.98
C ASP A 88 -0.46 12.47 2.82
N ALA A 89 -1.71 12.70 3.24
CA ALA A 89 -2.32 14.03 3.22
C ALA A 89 -1.54 15.03 4.10
N GLN A 90 -1.11 14.62 5.29
CA GLN A 90 -0.30 15.47 6.17
C GLN A 90 1.09 15.74 5.60
N LYS A 91 1.73 14.73 5.00
CA LYS A 91 3.02 14.86 4.34
C LYS A 91 2.93 15.86 3.17
N ARG A 92 1.92 15.75 2.31
CA ARG A 92 1.70 16.68 1.19
C ARG A 92 1.53 18.11 1.67
N ARG A 93 0.65 18.34 2.65
CA ARG A 93 0.45 19.68 3.24
C ARG A 93 1.74 20.27 3.81
N ARG A 94 2.55 19.45 4.48
CA ARG A 94 3.84 19.89 5.01
C ARG A 94 4.83 20.24 3.91
N ILE A 95 4.91 19.43 2.85
CA ILE A 95 5.79 19.70 1.71
C ILE A 95 5.38 20.99 1.01
N GLU A 96 4.08 21.18 0.76
CA GLU A 96 3.53 22.41 0.16
C GLU A 96 3.87 23.65 1.01
N GLN A 97 3.76 23.56 2.34
CA GLN A 97 4.16 24.64 3.26
C GLN A 97 5.65 24.95 3.15
N LEU A 98 6.51 23.92 3.20
CA LEU A 98 7.95 24.10 3.08
C LEU A 98 8.35 24.72 1.74
N GLN A 99 7.71 24.30 0.64
CA GLN A 99 7.94 24.87 -0.68
C GLN A 99 7.50 26.34 -0.75
N ALA A 100 6.39 26.70 -0.09
CA ALA A 100 5.94 28.10 0.02
C ALA A 100 6.89 28.96 0.87
N GLU A 101 7.54 28.37 1.87
CA GLU A 101 8.60 29.01 2.68
C GLU A 101 9.96 29.08 1.96
N GLY A 102 10.05 28.60 0.72
CA GLY A 102 11.26 28.65 -0.11
C GLY A 102 12.24 27.51 0.15
N ALA A 103 11.82 26.45 0.84
CA ALA A 103 12.64 25.25 1.01
C ALA A 103 12.82 24.54 -0.34
N VAL A 104 14.07 24.23 -0.68
CA VAL A 104 14.44 23.43 -1.86
C VAL A 104 14.53 21.97 -1.44
N GLU A 105 13.91 21.07 -2.21
CA GLU A 105 13.97 19.61 -1.98
C GLU A 105 15.43 19.15 -1.88
N ALA A 106 15.83 18.69 -0.70
CA ALA A 106 17.15 18.13 -0.51
C ALA A 106 17.20 16.74 -1.16
N ALA A 107 17.99 16.59 -2.23
CA ALA A 107 18.30 15.31 -2.83
C ALA A 107 19.20 14.49 -1.88
N VAL A 108 18.61 13.91 -0.84
CA VAL A 108 19.34 13.09 0.13
C VAL A 108 19.53 11.69 -0.44
N SER A 109 20.75 11.38 -0.86
CA SER A 109 21.19 10.00 -1.07
C SER A 109 21.37 9.30 0.28
N SER A 110 20.41 8.47 0.70
CA SER A 110 20.53 7.73 1.95
C SER A 110 21.53 6.58 1.84
N SER A 111 22.72 6.74 2.40
CA SER A 111 23.70 5.67 2.60
C SER A 111 23.36 4.91 3.89
N PHE A 112 22.37 4.01 3.82
CA PHE A 112 22.09 3.02 4.86
C PHE A 112 22.06 1.60 4.26
N ALA A 113 23.25 1.10 3.96
CA ALA A 113 23.67 -0.30 4.00
C ALA A 113 25.17 -0.27 3.67
N GLY A 114 26.00 -0.91 4.49
CA GLY A 114 27.44 -0.91 4.29
C GLY A 114 27.83 -1.31 2.87
N GLY A 115 28.62 -0.45 2.22
CA GLY A 115 29.38 -0.76 1.02
C GLY A 115 28.70 -0.39 -0.31
N GLY A 116 28.94 0.84 -0.76
CA GLY A 116 28.87 1.16 -2.20
C GLY A 116 28.27 2.52 -2.52
N ASN A 117 29.13 3.55 -2.59
CA ASN A 117 28.82 4.78 -3.33
C ASN A 117 28.61 4.41 -4.80
N ILE A 118 27.40 4.61 -5.33
CA ILE A 118 27.21 4.68 -6.77
C ILE A 118 26.34 5.89 -7.09
N ALA A 119 26.98 7.07 -7.11
CA ALA A 119 26.81 7.92 -8.27
C ALA A 119 27.55 7.20 -9.41
N ALA A 120 26.83 6.38 -10.18
CA ALA A 120 27.36 5.96 -11.46
C ALA A 120 27.11 7.14 -12.41
N PRO A 121 28.13 7.70 -13.08
CA PRO A 121 27.84 8.34 -14.36
C PRO A 121 27.14 7.28 -15.20
N ALA A 122 26.10 7.65 -15.95
CA ALA A 122 25.25 6.76 -16.75
C ALA A 122 26.04 5.55 -17.30
N ARG A 123 26.04 4.43 -16.56
CA ARG A 123 26.62 3.19 -17.06
C ARG A 123 25.56 2.61 -17.98
N ALA A 124 25.89 2.53 -19.25
CA ALA A 124 25.10 1.85 -20.27
C ALA A 124 24.63 0.50 -19.71
N GLN A 125 23.33 0.25 -19.82
CA GLN A 125 22.73 -1.02 -19.43
C GLN A 125 23.50 -2.13 -20.15
N ALA A 126 24.06 -3.07 -19.40
CA ALA A 126 24.73 -4.23 -19.98
C ALA A 126 23.71 -4.95 -20.88
N THR A 127 24.06 -5.07 -22.16
CA THR A 127 23.19 -5.68 -23.15
C THR A 127 23.22 -7.20 -22.96
N LYS A 128 22.24 -7.90 -23.52
CA LYS A 128 22.12 -9.36 -23.36
C LYS A 128 23.38 -10.07 -23.86
N GLU A 129 24.03 -9.48 -24.86
CA GLU A 129 25.26 -9.92 -25.50
C GLU A 129 26.45 -9.83 -24.53
N ASP A 130 26.53 -8.76 -23.74
CA ASP A 130 27.57 -8.56 -22.72
C ASP A 130 27.45 -9.59 -21.58
N ILE A 131 26.22 -9.91 -21.20
CA ILE A 131 25.93 -10.92 -20.18
C ILE A 131 26.32 -12.31 -20.68
N GLN A 132 26.00 -12.62 -21.94
CA GLN A 132 26.32 -13.92 -22.54
C GLN A 132 27.85 -14.12 -22.69
N ALA A 133 28.58 -13.08 -23.12
CA ALA A 133 30.03 -13.13 -23.24
C ALA A 133 30.73 -13.36 -21.89
N MET A 134 30.19 -12.80 -20.80
CA MET A 134 30.71 -13.05 -19.45
C MET A 134 30.45 -14.48 -18.96
N LEU A 135 29.32 -15.09 -19.36
CA LEU A 135 29.00 -16.47 -19.02
C LEU A 135 29.88 -17.47 -19.76
N ASP A 136 30.16 -17.23 -21.05
CA ASP A 136 30.99 -18.12 -21.86
C ASP A 136 32.47 -18.07 -21.43
N LYS A 137 32.96 -16.88 -21.05
CA LYS A 137 34.32 -16.72 -20.48
C LYS A 137 34.52 -17.47 -19.16
N LYS A 138 33.45 -17.67 -18.39
CA LYS A 138 33.50 -18.38 -17.09
C LYS A 138 33.35 -19.90 -17.23
N ARG A 139 32.99 -20.36 -18.43
CA ARG A 139 32.86 -21.78 -18.79
C ARG A 139 34.07 -22.32 -19.56
N GLY A 140 35.09 -21.49 -19.77
CA GLY A 140 36.41 -21.87 -20.31
C GLY A 140 37.43 -22.08 -19.21
#